data_AF-A0AAW4L778-F1
#
_entry.id   AF-A0AAW4L778-F1
#
_cell.length_a   1.000
_cell.length_b   1.000
_cell.length_c   1.000
_cell.angle_alpha   90.00
_cell.angle_beta   90.00
_cell.angle_gamma   90.00
#
_symmetry.space_group_name_H-M   'P 1'
#
loop_
_entity.id
_entity.type
_entity.pdbx_description
1 polymer ?
#
loop_
_entity_poly.entity_id
_entity_poly.type
_entity_poly.pdbx_seq_one_letter_code
_entity_poly.pdbx_strand_id
1 'polypeptide(L)'
;MNGKGAQMQLTGAPKLVVWAEKIRKDRLKVWQETSPEIFKAVEAIVTQEKSADWWIAHKDKGLEVIIKQLRSGNLPRQRTKQPRQQQEKKKE
;
A
#
# COMPACT_ATOMS: atom_id res chain seq x y z
N MET A 1 -29.01 2.87 -17.00
CA MET A 1 -28.83 3.21 -15.58
C MET A 1 -27.35 3.40 -15.30
N ASN A 2 -26.99 4.66 -15.09
CA ASN A 2 -25.87 5.24 -14.36
C ASN A 2 -24.56 4.44 -14.30
N GLY A 3 -23.58 4.96 -15.06
CA GLY A 3 -22.16 4.71 -14.81
C GLY A 3 -21.83 5.06 -13.35
N LYS A 4 -21.74 4.02 -12.51
CA LYS A 4 -21.05 4.11 -11.23
C LYS A 4 -19.63 4.52 -11.57
N GLY A 5 -19.28 5.77 -11.21
CA GLY A 5 -17.93 6.27 -11.30
C GLY A 5 -16.98 5.18 -10.83
N ALA A 6 -16.06 4.79 -11.70
CA ALA A 6 -15.03 3.81 -11.40
C ALA A 6 -14.14 4.42 -10.32
N GLN A 7 -14.60 4.35 -9.06
CA GLN A 7 -13.73 4.38 -7.90
C GLN A 7 -12.67 3.35 -8.23
N MET A 8 -11.42 3.77 -8.35
CA MET A 8 -10.30 2.89 -8.70
C MET A 8 -10.21 1.83 -7.62
N GLN A 9 -10.92 0.72 -7.82
CA GLN A 9 -10.98 -0.39 -6.88
C GLN A 9 -9.61 -1.00 -6.83
N LEU A 10 -9.11 -1.20 -5.61
CA LEU A 10 -7.89 -1.95 -5.43
C LEU A 10 -8.13 -3.37 -5.98
N THR A 11 -7.14 -3.91 -6.68
CA THR A 11 -7.16 -5.27 -7.22
C THR A 11 -6.61 -6.22 -6.17
N GLY A 12 -7.33 -7.31 -5.90
CA GLY A 12 -6.94 -8.31 -4.90
C GLY A 12 -8.12 -9.11 -4.37
N ALA A 13 -7.87 -9.98 -3.39
CA ALA A 13 -8.93 -10.73 -2.74
C ALA A 13 -9.92 -9.77 -2.04
N PRO A 14 -11.25 -10.00 -2.12
CA PRO A 14 -12.26 -9.04 -1.62
C PRO A 14 -12.06 -8.60 -0.17
N LYS A 15 -11.66 -9.54 0.71
CA LYS A 15 -11.34 -9.25 2.12
C LYS A 15 -10.12 -8.34 2.29
N LEU A 16 -9.13 -8.49 1.40
CA LEU A 16 -7.91 -7.69 1.41
C LEU A 16 -8.16 -6.30 0.82
N VAL A 17 -9.03 -6.17 -0.19
CA VAL A 17 -9.38 -4.88 -0.80
C VAL A 17 -9.96 -3.93 0.24
N VAL A 18 -10.95 -4.36 1.02
CA VAL A 18 -11.59 -3.54 2.07
C VAL A 18 -10.55 -3.08 3.11
N TRP A 19 -9.63 -3.97 3.47
CA TRP A 19 -8.58 -3.64 4.44
C TRP A 19 -7.54 -2.69 3.85
N ALA A 20 -7.11 -2.93 2.62
CA ALA A 20 -6.17 -2.10 1.89
C ALA A 20 -6.72 -0.69 1.64
N GLU A 21 -8.03 -0.53 1.40
CA GLU A 21 -8.66 0.79 1.28
C GLU A 21 -8.59 1.59 2.59
N LYS A 22 -8.79 0.92 3.75
CA LYS A 22 -8.63 1.56 5.06
C LYS A 22 -7.17 1.99 5.28
N ILE A 23 -6.22 1.10 5.00
CA ILE A 23 -4.79 1.38 5.12
C ILE A 23 -4.39 2.54 4.20
N ARG A 24 -4.86 2.53 2.95
CA ARG A 24 -4.60 3.60 1.98
C ARG A 24 -5.02 4.96 2.54
N LYS A 25 -6.26 5.10 3.02
CA LYS A 25 -6.75 6.36 3.57
C LYS A 25 -5.94 6.83 4.77
N ASP A 26 -5.65 5.91 5.71
CA ASP A 26 -4.85 6.21 6.89
C ASP A 26 -3.42 6.65 6.52
N ARG A 27 -2.74 5.89 5.67
CA ARG A 27 -1.36 6.18 5.25
C ARG A 27 -1.25 7.46 4.44
N LEU A 28 -2.17 7.72 3.52
CA LEU A 28 -2.16 8.97 2.76
C LEU A 28 -2.27 10.17 3.71
N LYS A 29 -3.14 10.09 4.72
CA LYS A 29 -3.27 11.14 5.73
C LYS A 29 -1.99 11.29 6.56
N VAL A 30 -1.44 10.19 7.09
CA VAL A 30 -0.21 10.20 7.88
C VAL A 30 0.97 10.77 7.07
N TRP A 31 1.11 10.37 5.81
CA TRP A 31 2.19 10.85 4.95
C TRP A 31 2.04 12.33 4.60
N GLN A 32 0.81 12.78 4.36
CA GLN A 32 0.51 14.20 4.16
C GLN A 32 0.84 15.04 5.40
N GLU A 33 0.54 14.54 6.61
CA GLU A 33 0.85 15.24 7.86
C GLU A 33 2.35 15.20 8.21
N THR A 34 3.03 14.10 7.90
CA THR A 34 4.46 13.93 8.23
C THR A 34 5.36 14.73 7.30
N SER A 35 5.08 14.76 6.00
CA SER A 35 5.94 15.40 5.01
C SER A 35 5.12 15.80 3.76
N PRO A 36 4.39 16.92 3.82
CA PRO A 36 3.46 17.33 2.76
C PRO A 36 4.16 17.60 1.43
N GLU A 37 5.35 18.22 1.44
CA GLU A 37 6.11 18.54 0.22
C GLU A 37 6.54 17.27 -0.52
N ILE A 38 7.02 16.29 0.23
CA ILE A 38 7.50 15.03 -0.30
C ILE A 38 6.32 14.17 -0.75
N PHE A 39 5.26 14.11 0.06
CA PHE A 39 4.04 13.37 -0.27
C PHE A 39 3.42 13.88 -1.58
N LYS A 40 3.34 15.20 -1.79
CA LYS A 40 2.80 15.79 -3.04
C LYS A 40 3.57 15.33 -4.30
N ALA A 41 4.88 15.10 -4.19
CA ALA A 41 5.69 14.62 -5.31
C ALA A 41 5.44 13.13 -5.63
N VAL A 42 5.14 12.31 -4.62
CA VAL A 42 4.90 10.86 -4.80
C VAL A 42 3.43 10.46 -4.82
N GLU A 43 2.51 11.35 -4.44
CA GLU A 43 1.08 11.10 -4.36
C GLU A 43 0.55 10.59 -5.69
N ALA A 44 0.90 11.24 -6.80
CA ALA A 44 0.47 10.83 -8.13
C ALA A 44 0.91 9.40 -8.49
N ILE A 45 2.09 8.98 -8.02
CA ILE A 45 2.65 7.64 -8.30
C ILE A 45 2.03 6.60 -7.35
N VAL A 46 1.95 6.93 -6.07
CA VAL A 46 1.35 6.09 -5.03
C VAL A 46 -0.14 5.85 -5.31
N THR A 47 -0.87 6.87 -5.77
CA THR A 47 -2.30 6.75 -6.08
C THR A 47 -2.58 5.93 -7.33
N GLN A 48 -1.58 5.72 -8.20
CA GLN A 48 -1.66 4.77 -9.31
C GLN A 48 -1.56 3.31 -8.85
N GLU A 49 -1.04 3.05 -7.64
CA GLU A 49 -0.92 1.69 -7.12
C GLU A 49 -2.29 1.14 -6.72
N LYS A 50 -2.74 0.15 -7.51
CA LYS A 50 -4.04 -0.50 -7.34
C LYS A 50 -3.94 -1.80 -6.55
N SER A 51 -2.76 -2.32 -6.27
CA SER A 51 -2.62 -3.63 -5.64
C SER A 51 -2.96 -3.58 -4.15
N ALA A 52 -4.01 -4.28 -3.73
CA ALA A 52 -4.39 -4.37 -2.31
C ALA A 52 -3.26 -4.98 -1.45
N ASP A 53 -2.59 -6.01 -1.97
CA ASP A 53 -1.43 -6.64 -1.33
C ASP A 53 -0.28 -5.66 -1.10
N TRP A 54 -0.05 -4.72 -2.01
CA TRP A 54 1.01 -3.74 -1.87
C TRP A 54 0.76 -2.81 -0.69
N TRP A 55 -0.46 -2.26 -0.61
CA TRP A 55 -0.89 -1.41 0.49
C TRP A 55 -0.77 -2.11 1.84
N ILE A 56 -1.16 -3.38 1.90
CA ILE A 56 -1.07 -4.20 3.12
C ILE A 56 0.39 -4.48 3.51
N ALA A 57 1.23 -4.86 2.55
CA ALA A 57 2.65 -5.15 2.79
C ALA A 57 3.43 -3.90 3.23
N HIS A 58 2.96 -2.71 2.86
CA HIS A 58 3.62 -1.44 3.13
C HIS A 58 2.91 -0.59 4.19
N LYS A 59 1.88 -1.12 4.88
CA LYS A 59 1.11 -0.38 5.88
C LYS A 59 1.97 0.14 7.05
N ASP A 60 3.02 -0.60 7.41
CA ASP A 60 3.96 -0.28 8.49
C ASP A 60 5.20 0.47 7.99
N LYS A 61 5.28 0.80 6.70
CA LYS A 61 6.42 1.48 6.10
C LYS A 61 6.22 2.99 6.11
N GLY A 62 7.28 3.72 6.48
CA GLY A 62 7.32 5.17 6.40
C GLY A 62 7.43 5.68 4.96
N LEU A 63 7.07 6.94 4.75
CA LEU A 63 7.09 7.59 3.43
C LEU A 63 8.47 7.51 2.77
N GLU A 64 9.55 7.64 3.54
CA GLU A 64 10.95 7.50 3.09
C GLU A 64 11.23 6.17 2.37
N VAL A 65 10.68 5.07 2.89
CA VAL A 65 10.84 3.73 2.29
C VAL A 65 10.10 3.65 0.97
N ILE A 66 8.89 4.22 0.92
CA ILE A 66 8.06 4.24 -0.29
C ILE A 66 8.74 5.06 -1.38
N ILE A 67 9.22 6.27 -1.06
CA ILE A 67 9.96 7.11 -2.02
C ILE A 67 11.19 6.38 -2.54
N LYS A 68 11.94 5.69 -1.67
CA LYS A 68 13.12 4.94 -2.09
C LYS A 68 12.76 3.83 -3.08
N GLN A 69 11.65 3.11 -2.86
CA GLN A 69 11.16 2.11 -3.81
C GLN A 69 10.71 2.72 -5.14
N LEU A 70 9.97 3.83 -5.09
CA LEU A 70 9.48 4.55 -6.27
C LEU A 70 10.64 5.11 -7.10
N ARG A 71 11.63 5.75 -6.45
CA ARG A 71 12.85 6.25 -7.12
C ARG A 71 13.70 5.12 -7.70
N SER A 72 13.72 3.96 -7.06
CA SER A 72 14.50 2.81 -7.54
C SER A 72 13.88 2.14 -8.78
N GLY A 73 12.74 2.60 -9.29
CA GLY A 73 11.99 1.95 -10.39
C GLY A 73 11.49 0.55 -10.02
N ASN A 74 11.65 0.17 -8.75
CA ASN A 74 11.35 -1.16 -8.24
C ASN A 74 9.93 -1.13 -7.68
N LEU A 75 8.99 -0.66 -8.51
CA LEU A 75 7.58 -1.02 -8.34
C LEU A 75 7.58 -2.55 -8.30
N PRO A 76 7.16 -3.17 -7.18
CA PRO A 76 7.36 -4.60 -7.00
C PRO A 76 6.54 -5.34 -8.04
N ARG A 77 7.22 -5.73 -9.12
CA ARG A 77 6.78 -6.78 -10.02
C ARG A 77 6.68 -8.01 -9.14
N GLN A 78 5.45 -8.37 -8.79
CA GLN A 78 5.08 -9.46 -7.90
C GLN A 78 6.11 -10.60 -7.89
N ARG A 79 6.88 -10.67 -6.81
CA ARG A 79 7.31 -11.95 -6.26
C ARG A 79 6.79 -11.99 -4.84
N THR A 80 5.51 -12.33 -4.74
CA THR A 80 4.83 -12.68 -3.50
C THR A 80 5.52 -13.93 -2.93
N LYS A 81 6.66 -13.76 -2.27
CA LYS A 81 7.10 -14.65 -1.20
C LYS A 81 6.51 -14.06 0.06
N GLN A 82 5.29 -14.47 0.39
CA GLN A 82 4.75 -14.30 1.74
C GLN A 82 5.78 -14.85 2.73
N PRO A 83 6.28 -14.07 3.70
CA PRO A 83 6.69 -14.67 4.95
C PRO A 83 5.40 -15.04 5.67
N ARG A 84 5.01 -16.31 5.50
CA ARG A 84 4.19 -17.05 6.45
C ARG A 84 4.72 -16.70 7.84
N GLN A 85 3.97 -15.96 8.65
CA GLN A 85 4.23 -15.88 10.08
C GLN A 85 4.03 -17.29 10.63
N GLN A 86 5.07 -18.12 10.56
CA GLN A 86 5.33 -19.14 11.56
C GLN A 86 5.61 -18.38 12.85
N GLN A 87 4.57 -18.18 13.64
CA GLN A 87 4.74 -18.02 15.06
C GLN A 87 4.97 -19.43 15.63
N GLU A 88 6.19 -19.95 15.45
CA GLU A 88 6.63 -21.14 16.16
C GLU A 88 7.94 -20.83 16.89
N LYS A 89 7.86 -20.83 18.22
CA LYS A 89 8.83 -21.37 19.19
C LYS A 89 8.33 -21.00 20.59
N LYS A 90 7.81 -21.94 21.38
CA LYS A 90 8.43 -23.11 22.07
C LYS A 90 8.95 -22.75 23.46
N LYS A 91 8.71 -23.72 24.36
CA LYS A 91 9.16 -23.90 25.76
C LYS A 91 8.25 -23.20 26.76
N GLU A 92 7.65 -23.89 27.72
CA GLU A 92 8.12 -25.03 28.52
C GLU A 92 7.01 -26.05 28.77
#